data_AF-A0A1M6I990-F1
#
_entry.id   AF-A0A1M6I990-F1
#
_cell.length_a   1.000
_cell.length_b   1.000
_cell.length_c   1.000
_cell.angle_alpha   90.00
_cell.angle_beta   90.00
_cell.angle_gamma   90.00
#
_symmetry.space_group_name_H-M   'P 1'
#
loop_
_entity.id
_entity.type
_entity.pdbx_description
1 polymer ?
#
loop_
_entity_poly.entity_id
_entity_poly.type
_entity_poly.pdbx_seq_one_letter_code
_entity_poly.pdbx_strand_id
1 'polypeptide(L)'
;MSLRGVLTSLIFGTLAALLALYNVKYAFIIFALVYFIKALIQIKSKEAFDKYQKLINIDKYNIYIQKDKEFKKFIKSDPIADIIVAGLFLYMSFRQYNAINNKNYAIMVFAFIVINYFVDIYAMKTSTNWEDYKKKSMFSGIILVLIVLFII
;
A
#
# COMPACT_ATOMS: atom_id res chain seq x y z
N MET A 1 -3.43 8.39 -16.85
CA MET A 1 -3.82 8.47 -15.43
C MET A 1 -5.17 9.13 -15.36
N SER A 2 -6.05 8.68 -14.47
CA SER A 2 -7.38 9.21 -14.29
C SER A 2 -7.40 10.23 -13.16
N LEU A 3 -8.21 11.29 -13.31
CA LEU A 3 -8.45 12.26 -12.24
C LEU A 3 -8.97 11.58 -10.97
N ARG A 4 -9.85 10.57 -11.15
CA ARG A 4 -10.42 9.76 -10.07
C ARG A 4 -9.33 9.06 -9.25
N GLY A 5 -8.35 8.42 -9.90
CA GLY A 5 -7.27 7.72 -9.20
C GLY A 5 -6.39 8.66 -8.39
N VAL A 6 -6.04 9.81 -8.96
CA VAL A 6 -5.25 10.85 -8.27
C VAL A 6 -6.01 11.43 -7.08
N LEU A 7 -7.29 11.77 -7.23
CA LEU A 7 -8.09 12.27 -6.11
C LEU A 7 -8.25 11.22 -5.00
N THR A 8 -8.41 9.95 -5.37
CA THR A 8 -8.53 8.85 -4.41
C THR A 8 -7.26 8.72 -3.58
N SER A 9 -6.07 8.77 -4.20
CA SER A 9 -4.80 8.69 -3.46
C SER A 9 -4.56 9.91 -2.58
N LEU A 10 -4.91 11.11 -3.03
CA LEU A 10 -4.82 12.33 -2.24
C LEU A 10 -5.76 12.27 -1.02
N ILE A 11 -7.03 11.88 -1.20
CA ILE A 11 -7.99 11.77 -0.10
C ILE A 11 -7.54 10.73 0.93
N PHE A 12 -7.14 9.53 0.50
CA PHE A 12 -6.64 8.51 1.42
C PHE A 12 -5.35 8.95 2.12
N GLY A 13 -4.45 9.62 1.39
CA GLY A 13 -3.26 10.23 1.96
C GLY A 13 -3.61 11.23 3.07
N THR A 14 -4.53 12.16 2.80
CA THR A 14 -4.95 13.19 3.75
C THR A 14 -5.63 12.58 4.97
N LEU A 15 -6.55 11.62 4.78
CA LEU A 15 -7.23 10.94 5.90
C LEU A 15 -6.22 10.21 6.79
N ALA A 16 -5.26 9.50 6.20
CA ALA A 16 -4.22 8.80 6.95
C ALA A 16 -3.27 9.77 7.68
N ALA A 17 -2.96 10.92 7.07
CA ALA A 17 -2.17 11.97 7.71
C ALA A 17 -2.90 12.61 8.90
N LEU A 18 -4.21 12.87 8.77
CA LEU A 18 -5.03 13.37 9.88
C LEU A 18 -5.10 12.37 11.04
N LEU A 19 -5.23 11.08 10.72
CA LEU A 19 -5.15 10.00 11.73
C LEU A 19 -3.79 9.97 12.42
N ALA A 20 -2.70 10.11 11.68
CA ALA A 20 -1.35 10.17 12.23
C ALA A 20 -1.10 11.43 13.09
N LEU A 21 -1.71 12.58 12.74
CA LEU A 21 -1.70 13.77 13.58
C LEU A 21 -2.44 13.52 14.89
N TYR A 22 -3.64 12.94 14.84
CA TYR A 22 -4.41 12.64 16.04
C TYR A 22 -3.66 11.68 16.95
N ASN A 23 -3.25 10.53 16.43
CA ASN A 23 -2.39 9.58 17.13
C ASN A 23 -1.76 8.57 16.15
N VAL A 24 -0.44 8.55 16.09
CA VAL A 24 0.33 7.67 15.21
C VAL A 24 0.02 6.18 15.47
N LYS A 25 -0.27 5.80 16.72
CA LYS A 25 -0.69 4.43 17.08
C LYS A 25 -1.93 3.99 16.31
N TYR A 26 -2.96 4.83 16.23
CA TYR A 26 -4.20 4.48 15.54
C TYR A 26 -4.00 4.41 14.03
N ALA A 27 -3.15 5.26 13.46
CA ALA A 27 -2.77 5.16 12.05
C ALA A 27 -2.13 3.79 11.75
N PHE A 28 -1.20 3.32 12.60
CA PHE A 28 -0.59 1.99 12.44
C PHE A 28 -1.59 0.84 12.60
N ILE A 29 -2.52 0.90 13.56
CA ILE A 29 -3.57 -0.11 13.71
C ILE A 29 -4.44 -0.16 12.44
N ILE A 30 -4.83 0.99 11.90
CA ILE A 30 -5.62 1.06 10.66
C ILE A 30 -4.85 0.49 9.48
N PHE A 31 -3.56 0.79 9.33
CA PHE A 31 -2.74 0.18 8.30
C PHE A 31 -2.64 -1.33 8.44
N ALA A 32 -2.44 -1.84 9.66
CA ALA A 32 -2.45 -3.27 9.92
C ALA A 32 -3.76 -3.92 9.46
N LEU A 33 -4.91 -3.32 9.81
CA LEU A 33 -6.22 -3.80 9.39
C LEU A 33 -6.37 -3.82 7.86
N VAL A 34 -5.93 -2.76 7.17
CA VAL A 34 -5.98 -2.69 5.70
C VAL A 34 -5.17 -3.84 5.07
N TYR A 35 -3.95 -4.08 5.55
CA TYR A 35 -3.11 -5.17 5.03
C TYR A 35 -3.68 -6.56 5.37
N PHE A 36 -4.26 -6.73 6.56
CA PHE A 36 -4.92 -7.97 6.94
C PHE A 36 -6.15 -8.25 6.07
N ILE A 37 -7.01 -7.26 5.85
CA ILE A 37 -8.16 -7.36 4.93
C ILE A 37 -7.69 -7.70 3.52
N LYS A 38 -6.63 -7.03 3.04
CA LYS A 38 -6.04 -7.31 1.73
C LYS A 38 -5.57 -8.76 1.60
N ALA A 39 -4.90 -9.30 2.62
CA ALA A 39 -4.47 -10.70 2.65
C ALA A 39 -5.67 -11.67 2.62
N LEU A 40 -6.71 -11.41 3.41
CA LEU A 40 -7.94 -12.22 3.40
C LEU A 40 -8.62 -12.22 2.02
N ILE A 41 -8.68 -11.07 1.35
CA ILE A 41 -9.25 -10.94 0.00
C ILE A 41 -8.46 -11.79 -1.01
N GLN A 42 -7.13 -11.81 -0.92
CA GLN A 42 -6.26 -12.60 -1.81
C GLN A 42 -6.43 -14.11 -1.66
N ILE A 43 -6.64 -14.57 -0.42
CA ILE A 43 -6.90 -15.97 -0.11
C ILE A 43 -8.25 -16.39 -0.69
N LYS A 44 -9.28 -15.53 -0.57
CA LYS A 44 -10.66 -15.86 -0.96
C LYS A 44 -10.81 -16.20 -2.45
N SER A 45 -10.43 -15.29 -3.36
CA SER A 45 -10.49 -15.56 -4.80
C SER A 45 -9.73 -14.52 -5.61
N LYS A 46 -9.35 -14.87 -6.85
CA LYS A 46 -8.75 -13.92 -7.79
C LYS A 46 -9.72 -12.80 -8.15
N GLU A 47 -11.00 -13.10 -8.35
CA GLU A 47 -12.02 -12.11 -8.69
C GLU A 47 -12.24 -11.08 -7.58
N ALA A 48 -12.21 -11.50 -6.31
CA ALA A 48 -12.29 -10.58 -5.18
C ALA A 48 -11.07 -9.67 -5.11
N PHE A 49 -9.87 -10.21 -5.38
CA PHE A 49 -8.65 -9.42 -5.46
C PHE A 49 -8.66 -8.41 -6.62
N ASP A 50 -9.13 -8.82 -7.81
CA ASP A 50 -9.25 -7.93 -8.96
C ASP A 50 -10.23 -6.77 -8.68
N LYS A 51 -11.37 -7.06 -8.01
CA LYS A 51 -12.31 -6.03 -7.53
C LYS A 51 -11.65 -5.07 -6.53
N TYR A 52 -10.88 -5.60 -5.58
CA TYR A 52 -10.14 -4.79 -4.61
C TYR A 52 -9.11 -3.88 -5.28
N GLN A 53 -8.32 -4.41 -6.23
CA GLN A 53 -7.35 -3.61 -6.99
C GLN A 53 -8.03 -2.47 -7.74
N LYS A 54 -9.17 -2.74 -8.39
CA LYS A 54 -9.94 -1.73 -9.12
C LYS A 54 -10.44 -0.61 -8.22
N LEU A 55 -10.78 -0.91 -6.95
CA LEU A 55 -11.23 0.08 -5.97
C LEU A 55 -10.08 0.96 -5.45
N ILE A 56 -8.95 0.34 -5.09
CA ILE A 56 -7.84 1.04 -4.44
C ILE A 56 -6.98 1.83 -5.44
N ASN A 57 -6.74 1.29 -6.63
CA ASN A 57 -5.95 1.94 -7.67
C ASN A 57 -6.46 1.57 -9.06
N ILE A 58 -7.49 2.29 -9.51
CA ILE A 58 -8.15 2.04 -10.80
C ILE A 58 -7.20 2.17 -11.99
N ASP A 59 -6.22 3.10 -11.91
CA ASP A 59 -5.25 3.32 -12.98
C ASP A 59 -4.28 2.14 -13.12
N LYS A 60 -3.76 1.62 -12.00
CA LYS A 60 -2.96 0.38 -11.97
C LYS A 60 -3.77 -0.79 -12.52
N TYR A 61 -5.03 -0.93 -12.09
CA TYR A 61 -5.89 -2.00 -12.55
C TYR A 61 -6.13 -1.95 -14.08
N ASN A 62 -6.37 -0.76 -14.63
CA ASN A 62 -6.57 -0.59 -16.07
C ASN A 62 -5.33 -0.97 -16.89
N ILE A 63 -4.13 -0.75 -16.35
CA ILE A 63 -2.88 -1.20 -17.00
C ILE A 63 -2.72 -2.71 -16.82
N TYR A 64 -3.01 -3.23 -15.64
CA TYR A 64 -2.95 -4.67 -15.33
C TYR A 64 -3.81 -5.51 -16.28
N ILE A 65 -5.05 -5.09 -16.57
CA ILE A 65 -5.93 -5.83 -17.48
C ILE A 65 -5.43 -5.86 -18.92
N GLN A 66 -4.48 -5.00 -19.30
CA GLN A 66 -3.85 -5.00 -20.63
C GLN A 66 -2.63 -5.92 -20.70
N LYS A 67 -2.14 -6.44 -19.56
CA LYS A 67 -1.00 -7.39 -19.53
C LYS A 67 -1.39 -8.77 -20.04
N ASP A 68 -0.39 -9.56 -20.42
CA ASP A 68 -0.57 -10.93 -20.89
C ASP A 68 -1.12 -11.88 -19.80
N LYS A 69 -1.51 -13.08 -20.21
CA LYS A 69 -2.09 -14.09 -19.30
C LYS A 69 -1.07 -14.58 -18.27
N GLU A 70 0.21 -14.63 -18.63
CA GLU A 70 1.28 -15.12 -17.78
C GLU A 70 1.52 -14.17 -16.61
N PHE A 71 1.70 -12.88 -16.89
CA PHE A 71 1.78 -11.81 -15.90
C PHE A 71 0.58 -11.82 -14.95
N LYS A 72 -0.63 -11.99 -15.51
CA LYS A 72 -1.88 -12.06 -14.72
C LYS A 72 -2.01 -13.31 -13.86
N LYS A 73 -1.27 -14.38 -14.15
CA LYS A 73 -1.30 -15.63 -13.36
C LYS A 73 -0.55 -15.45 -12.05
N PHE A 74 0.55 -14.72 -12.07
CA PHE A 74 1.47 -14.59 -10.94
C PHE A 74 1.24 -13.36 -10.05
N ILE A 75 0.37 -12.43 -10.45
CA ILE A 75 0.11 -11.20 -9.68
C ILE A 75 -0.62 -11.37 -8.36
N LYS A 76 -1.02 -12.60 -7.98
CA LYS A 76 -1.46 -12.81 -6.59
C LYS A 76 -0.25 -12.50 -5.73
N SER A 77 -0.21 -11.28 -5.19
CA SER A 77 0.74 -10.91 -4.17
C SER A 77 0.66 -11.95 -3.07
N ASP A 78 1.81 -12.24 -2.48
CA ASP A 78 1.91 -13.26 -1.45
C ASP A 78 1.11 -12.80 -0.21
N PRO A 79 0.00 -13.47 0.14
CA PRO A 79 -0.82 -13.06 1.28
C PRO A 79 -0.03 -13.16 2.59
N ILE A 80 1.01 -14.02 2.65
CA ILE A 80 1.91 -14.12 3.80
C ILE A 80 2.69 -12.82 3.95
N ALA A 81 3.17 -12.23 2.86
CA ALA A 81 3.87 -10.95 2.91
C ALA A 81 2.97 -9.83 3.45
N ASP A 82 1.69 -9.80 3.03
CA ASP A 82 0.74 -8.81 3.56
C ASP A 82 0.44 -9.04 5.05
N ILE A 83 0.37 -10.29 5.52
CA ILE A 83 0.22 -10.63 6.95
C ILE A 83 1.45 -10.18 7.75
N ILE A 84 2.66 -10.41 7.24
CA ILE A 84 3.91 -9.97 7.89
C ILE A 84 3.92 -8.44 8.03
N VAL A 85 3.56 -7.72 6.96
CA VAL A 85 3.47 -6.25 6.98
C VAL A 85 2.42 -5.77 7.99
N ALA A 86 1.26 -6.44 8.07
CA ALA A 86 0.26 -6.14 9.09
C ALA A 86 0.81 -6.34 10.52
N GLY A 87 1.54 -7.43 10.75
CA GLY A 87 2.22 -7.70 12.02
C GLY A 87 3.24 -6.63 12.39
N LEU A 88 4.04 -6.15 11.43
CA LEU A 88 4.99 -5.05 11.63
C LEU A 88 4.27 -3.76 12.05
N PHE A 89 3.17 -3.38 11.40
CA PHE A 89 2.40 -2.21 11.79
C PHE A 89 1.79 -2.35 13.19
N LEU A 90 1.26 -3.53 13.55
CA LEU A 90 0.79 -3.78 14.91
C LEU A 90 1.91 -3.60 15.94
N TYR A 91 3.08 -4.20 15.69
CA TYR A 91 4.25 -4.03 16.56
C TYR A 91 4.63 -2.56 16.73
N MET A 92 4.66 -1.78 15.65
CA MET A 92 4.94 -0.34 15.70
C MET A 92 3.89 0.44 16.50
N SER A 93 2.62 0.04 16.41
CA SER A 93 1.55 0.64 17.21
C SER A 93 1.75 0.43 18.71
N PHE A 94 2.32 -0.70 19.13
CA PHE A 94 2.66 -0.95 20.53
C PHE A 94 3.90 -0.17 20.98
N ARG A 95 4.91 -0.05 20.11
CA ARG A 95 6.13 0.74 20.37
C ARG A 95 5.84 2.24 20.52
N GLN A 96 4.95 2.80 19.71
CA GLN A 96 4.65 4.24 19.68
C GLN A 96 3.52 4.67 20.61
N TYR A 97 3.49 4.13 21.83
CA TYR A 97 2.38 4.34 22.78
C TYR A 97 2.11 5.82 23.12
N ASN A 98 3.10 6.72 22.97
CA ASN A 98 3.02 8.12 23.39
C ASN A 98 3.26 9.18 22.28
N ALA A 99 3.34 8.81 21.00
CA ALA A 99 3.60 9.76 19.92
C ALA A 99 2.32 10.44 19.40
N ILE A 100 1.87 11.49 20.11
CA ILE A 100 0.71 12.32 19.75
C ILE A 100 1.17 13.54 18.94
N ASN A 101 0.41 13.98 17.93
CA ASN A 101 0.63 15.21 17.15
C ASN A 101 1.98 15.32 16.42
N ASN A 102 2.51 14.20 15.91
CA ASN A 102 3.79 14.25 15.18
C ASN A 102 3.57 14.63 13.70
N LYS A 103 3.76 15.92 13.39
CA LYS A 103 3.61 16.49 12.04
C LYS A 103 4.51 15.79 11.00
N ASN A 104 5.71 15.36 11.40
CA ASN A 104 6.64 14.69 10.50
C ASN A 104 6.08 13.33 10.06
N TYR A 105 5.51 12.55 11.00
CA TYR A 105 4.82 11.30 10.67
C TYR A 105 3.63 11.53 9.72
N ALA A 106 2.83 12.56 9.96
CA ALA A 106 1.67 12.85 9.12
C ALA A 106 2.06 13.19 7.67
N ILE A 107 3.08 14.05 7.48
CA ILE A 107 3.61 14.39 6.15
C ILE A 107 4.19 13.15 5.48
N MET A 108 4.95 12.32 6.21
CA MET A 108 5.53 11.08 5.67
C MET A 108 4.46 10.07 5.26
N VAL A 109 3.42 9.88 6.07
CA VAL A 109 2.29 8.99 5.75
C VAL A 109 1.55 9.47 4.49
N PHE A 110 1.28 10.77 4.40
CA PHE A 110 0.69 11.38 3.20
C PHE A 110 1.56 11.11 1.96
N ALA A 111 2.83 11.51 2.04
CA ALA A 111 3.78 11.37 0.95
C ALA A 111 3.93 9.90 0.54
N PHE A 112 3.97 8.99 1.51
CA PHE A 112 4.06 7.56 1.26
C PHE A 112 2.87 7.05 0.44
N ILE A 113 1.63 7.35 0.83
CA ILE A 113 0.43 6.88 0.10
C ILE A 113 0.42 7.44 -1.33
N VAL A 114 0.72 8.73 -1.48
CA VAL A 114 0.71 9.41 -2.78
C VAL A 114 1.84 8.89 -3.68
N ILE A 115 3.07 8.81 -3.18
CA ILE A 115 4.22 8.29 -3.93
C ILE A 115 4.00 6.83 -4.29
N ASN A 116 3.53 6.00 -3.35
CA ASN A 116 3.27 4.58 -3.61
C ASN A 116 2.23 4.40 -4.72
N TYR A 117 1.20 5.24 -4.77
CA TYR A 117 0.24 5.25 -5.89
C TYR A 117 0.91 5.47 -7.25
N PHE A 118 1.81 6.46 -7.36
CA PHE A 118 2.52 6.75 -8.60
C PHE A 118 3.55 5.67 -8.96
N VAL A 119 4.31 5.19 -7.97
CA VAL A 119 5.31 4.13 -8.13
C VAL A 119 4.64 2.85 -8.63
N ASP A 120 3.50 2.47 -8.06
CA ASP A 120 2.77 1.28 -8.49
C ASP A 120 2.30 1.36 -9.95
N ILE A 121 1.82 2.54 -10.37
CA ILE A 121 1.42 2.78 -11.76
C ILE A 121 2.64 2.72 -12.68
N TYR A 122 3.74 3.36 -12.30
CA TYR A 122 4.98 3.37 -13.07
C TYR A 122 5.57 1.97 -13.22
N ALA A 123 5.67 1.22 -12.13
CA ALA A 123 6.12 -0.16 -12.13
C ALA A 123 5.23 -1.04 -13.02
N MET A 124 3.91 -0.95 -12.86
CA MET A 124 2.97 -1.72 -13.69
C MET A 124 3.09 -1.37 -15.18
N LYS A 125 3.25 -0.09 -15.51
CA LYS A 125 3.37 0.37 -16.91
C LYS A 125 4.65 -0.12 -17.56
N THR A 126 5.78 0.03 -16.87
CA THR A 126 7.11 -0.22 -17.45
C THR A 126 7.55 -1.68 -17.39
N SER A 127 6.87 -2.51 -16.61
CA SER A 127 7.27 -3.92 -16.49
C SER A 127 6.81 -4.79 -17.63
N THR A 128 7.74 -5.56 -18.17
CA THR A 128 7.50 -6.53 -19.23
C THR A 128 6.96 -7.84 -18.67
N ASN A 129 7.48 -8.29 -17.52
CA ASN A 129 7.09 -9.52 -16.85
C ASN A 129 6.84 -9.33 -15.34
N TRP A 130 6.29 -10.35 -14.68
CA TRP A 130 5.94 -10.30 -13.26
C TRP A 130 7.15 -10.08 -12.34
N GLU A 131 8.30 -10.68 -12.65
CA GLU A 131 9.50 -10.54 -11.82
C GLU A 131 10.04 -9.11 -11.84
N ASP A 132 10.05 -8.47 -13.01
CA ASP A 132 10.45 -7.07 -13.15
C ASP A 132 9.48 -6.16 -12.39
N TYR A 133 8.16 -6.44 -12.46
CA TYR A 133 7.18 -5.72 -11.66
C TYR A 133 7.44 -5.88 -10.16
N LYS A 134 7.72 -7.12 -9.71
CA LYS A 134 8.04 -7.40 -8.30
C LYS A 134 9.27 -6.60 -7.85
N LYS A 135 10.34 -6.57 -8.65
CA LYS A 135 11.56 -5.80 -8.32
C LYS A 135 11.27 -4.30 -8.18
N LYS A 136 10.55 -3.72 -9.14
CA LYS A 136 10.20 -2.29 -9.13
C LYS A 136 9.20 -1.91 -8.03
N SER A 137 8.26 -2.80 -7.73
CA SER A 137 7.27 -2.63 -6.65
C SER A 137 7.86 -2.86 -5.26
N MET A 138 8.82 -3.78 -5.10
CA MET A 138 9.51 -4.00 -3.81
C MET A 138 10.23 -2.75 -3.30
N PHE A 139 10.63 -1.84 -4.19
CA PHE A 139 11.25 -0.58 -3.81
C PHE A 139 10.35 0.27 -2.90
N SER A 140 9.03 0.27 -3.12
CA SER A 140 8.10 0.98 -2.22
C SER A 140 7.94 0.29 -0.87
N GLY A 141 8.04 -1.04 -0.82
CA GLY A 141 8.06 -1.81 0.43
C GLY A 141 9.34 -1.60 1.25
N ILE A 142 10.50 -1.53 0.59
CA ILE A 142 11.79 -1.22 1.23
C ILE A 142 11.78 0.20 1.79
N ILE A 143 11.27 1.17 1.04
CA ILE A 143 11.09 2.55 1.53
C ILE A 143 10.18 2.57 2.77
N LEU A 144 9.10 1.77 2.77
CA LEU A 144 8.20 1.65 3.92
C LEU A 144 8.93 1.11 5.15
N VAL A 145 9.73 0.05 4.98
CA VAL A 145 10.54 -0.53 6.06
C VAL A 145 11.59 0.48 6.56
N LEU A 146 12.26 1.22 5.68
CA LEU A 146 13.22 2.26 6.06
C LEU A 146 12.54 3.38 6.84
N ILE A 147 11.40 3.88 6.36
CA ILE A 147 10.56 4.85 7.07
C ILE A 147 10.20 4.30 8.47
N VAL A 148 9.78 3.05 8.57
CA VAL A 148 9.45 2.43 9.87
C VAL A 148 10.68 2.34 10.80
N LEU A 149 11.87 2.06 10.27
CA LEU A 149 13.10 1.91 11.06
C LEU A 149 13.72 3.24 11.50
N PHE A 150 13.65 4.29 10.67
CA PHE A 150 14.33 5.58 10.90
C PHE A 150 13.46 6.64 11.57
N ILE A 151 12.20 6.35 11.91
CA ILE A 151 11.35 7.24 12.71
C ILE A 151 11.19 6.74 14.17
N ILE A 152 11.92 5.67 14.53
CA ILE A 152 12.25 5.34 15.94
C ILE A 152 13.52 6.13 16.29
#